data_AF-A0A4Q9MAU0-F1
#
_entry.id   AF-A0A4Q9MAU0-F1
#
_cell.length_a   1.000
_cell.length_b   1.000
_cell.length_c   1.000
_cell.angle_alpha   90.00
_cell.angle_beta   90.00
_cell.angle_gamma   90.00
#
_symmetry.space_group_name_H-M   'P 1'
#
loop_
_entity.id
_entity.type
_entity.pdbx_description
1 polymer ?
#
loop_
_entity_poly.entity_id
_entity_poly.type
_entity_poly.pdbx_seq_one_letter_code
_entity_poly.pdbx_strand_id
1 'polypeptide(L)'
;LKPAKRALYNRDRPTKEIIRWGFNPDKDPRVGLLRWVAAMSNGLAEIGLQRFLDTRERGALFANADYRVSVSPGAPPQPAFDWITLSELQGTLDSTLRSSVTLYDPAFQVIVFVFLLLPSGNSMAVWQRKLNDPDVIRDTNQDEILAVKAGLKQCTWCMVTSKGLYLIQLPRIRGLMRQG
;
A
#
# COMPACT_ATOMS: atom_id res chain seq x y z
N LEU A 1 -0.27 18.22 1.76
CA LEU A 1 -1.20 17.06 1.77
C LEU A 1 -2.40 17.18 0.83
N LYS A 2 -3.11 18.33 0.73
CA LYS A 2 -4.30 18.46 -0.15
C LYS A 2 -4.08 18.03 -1.62
N PRO A 3 -2.97 18.39 -2.29
CA PRO A 3 -2.74 17.95 -3.67
C PRO A 3 -2.53 16.44 -3.80
N ALA A 4 -1.88 15.79 -2.82
CA ALA A 4 -1.66 14.35 -2.81
C ALA A 4 -2.97 13.56 -2.65
N LYS A 5 -3.85 13.97 -1.73
CA LYS A 5 -5.19 13.37 -1.60
C LYS A 5 -6.00 13.52 -2.88
N ARG A 6 -6.00 14.72 -3.48
CA ARG A 6 -6.68 14.96 -4.75
C ARG A 6 -6.12 14.05 -5.85
N ALA A 7 -4.80 13.97 -6.00
CA ALA A 7 -4.20 13.08 -6.98
C ALA A 7 -4.51 11.60 -6.69
N LEU A 8 -4.53 11.13 -5.45
CA LEU A 8 -4.78 9.71 -5.16
C LEU A 8 -6.25 9.28 -5.36
N TYR A 9 -7.20 10.18 -5.12
CA TYR A 9 -8.64 9.86 -5.05
C TYR A 9 -9.50 10.51 -6.15
N ASN A 10 -8.91 11.25 -7.09
CA ASN A 10 -9.67 11.84 -8.19
C ASN A 10 -10.30 10.75 -9.08
N ARG A 11 -11.60 10.90 -9.36
CA ARG A 11 -12.39 9.98 -10.21
C ARG A 11 -12.73 10.52 -11.59
N ASP A 12 -12.47 11.79 -11.84
CA ASP A 12 -12.86 12.50 -13.06
C ASP A 12 -11.86 12.28 -14.21
N ARG A 13 -10.75 11.55 -13.97
CA ARG A 13 -9.70 11.31 -14.96
C ARG A 13 -9.25 9.85 -14.99
N PRO A 14 -8.77 9.36 -16.14
CA PRO A 14 -8.19 8.01 -16.24
C PRO A 14 -6.99 7.84 -15.31
N THR A 15 -6.95 6.74 -14.54
CA THR A 15 -5.89 6.44 -13.57
C THR A 15 -4.48 6.56 -14.13
N LYS A 16 -4.25 6.15 -15.40
CA LYS A 16 -2.94 6.22 -16.06
C LYS A 16 -2.41 7.66 -16.23
N GLU A 17 -3.31 8.65 -16.20
CA GLU A 17 -2.95 10.06 -16.26
C GLU A 17 -2.67 10.66 -14.87
N ILE A 18 -3.13 9.96 -13.82
CA ILE A 18 -3.08 10.36 -12.42
C ILE A 18 -1.86 9.76 -11.72
N ILE A 19 -1.69 8.43 -11.81
CA ILE A 19 -0.58 7.70 -11.20
C ILE A 19 0.30 7.14 -12.29
N ARG A 20 1.58 7.53 -12.25
CA ARG A 20 2.59 7.09 -13.20
C ARG A 20 3.56 6.13 -12.53
N TRP A 21 3.52 4.88 -12.97
CA TRP A 21 4.43 3.82 -12.56
C TRP A 21 5.66 3.79 -13.47
N GLY A 22 6.76 3.21 -12.98
CA GLY A 22 7.92 2.89 -13.81
C GLY A 22 8.83 4.07 -14.19
N PHE A 23 8.73 5.20 -13.47
CA PHE A 23 9.73 6.26 -13.62
C PHE A 23 11.09 5.76 -13.14
N ASN A 24 12.16 6.06 -13.90
CA ASN A 24 13.51 5.74 -13.46
C ASN A 24 13.85 6.64 -12.24
N PRO A 25 14.09 6.04 -11.05
CA PRO A 25 14.37 6.81 -9.84
C PRO A 25 15.71 7.56 -9.88
N ASP A 26 16.67 7.13 -10.70
CA ASP A 26 18.00 7.74 -10.78
C ASP A 26 18.03 9.06 -11.55
N LYS A 27 16.93 9.38 -12.25
CA LYS A 27 16.79 10.62 -13.03
C LYS A 27 16.35 11.83 -12.20
N ASP A 28 15.88 11.61 -10.96
CA ASP A 28 15.43 12.70 -10.08
C ASP A 28 16.04 12.53 -8.68
N PRO A 29 16.90 13.46 -8.24
CA PRO A 29 17.60 13.34 -6.96
C PRO A 29 16.67 13.29 -5.75
N ARG A 30 15.43 13.82 -5.85
CA ARG A 30 14.44 13.77 -4.77
C ARG A 30 13.99 12.34 -4.47
N VAL A 31 14.10 11.45 -5.45
CA VAL A 31 13.77 10.02 -5.33
C VAL A 31 14.90 9.25 -4.62
N GLY A 32 15.98 9.93 -4.21
CA GLY A 32 16.99 9.40 -3.29
C GLY A 32 16.43 8.85 -1.98
N LEU A 33 15.18 9.18 -1.62
CA LEU A 33 14.42 8.53 -0.55
C LEU A 33 14.35 7.01 -0.70
N LEU A 34 14.35 6.45 -1.91
CA LEU A 34 14.35 4.99 -2.08
C LEU A 34 15.61 4.32 -1.51
N ARG A 35 16.77 4.99 -1.58
CA ARG A 35 18.00 4.50 -0.94
C ARG A 35 17.90 4.58 0.57
N TRP A 36 17.28 5.63 1.10
CA TRP A 36 17.03 5.77 2.53
C TRP A 36 16.06 4.70 3.04
N VAL A 37 14.98 4.40 2.30
CA VAL A 37 14.05 3.31 2.61
C VAL A 37 14.75 1.96 2.65
N ALA A 38 15.68 1.72 1.71
CA ALA A 38 16.49 0.51 1.72
C ALA A 38 17.42 0.44 2.94
N ALA A 39 18.06 1.55 3.32
CA ALA A 39 18.93 1.62 4.49
C ALA A 39 18.16 1.45 5.83
N MET A 40 16.90 1.89 5.87
CA MET A 40 16.03 1.82 7.05
C MET A 40 15.04 0.65 6.99
N SER A 41 15.30 -0.37 6.16
CA SER A 41 14.35 -1.42 5.85
C SER A 41 13.79 -2.12 7.09
N ASN A 42 14.66 -2.44 8.05
CA ASN A 42 14.27 -3.20 9.25
C ASN A 42 13.34 -2.38 10.14
N GLY A 43 13.65 -1.11 10.38
CA GLY A 43 12.80 -0.24 11.20
C GLY A 43 11.46 0.07 10.53
N LEU A 44 11.44 0.24 9.21
CA LEU A 44 10.19 0.44 8.47
C LEU A 44 9.32 -0.83 8.43
N ALA A 45 9.94 -2.00 8.33
CA ALA A 45 9.25 -3.29 8.41
C ALA A 45 8.62 -3.48 9.79
N GLU A 46 9.37 -3.21 10.87
CA GLU A 46 8.85 -3.23 12.23
C GLU A 46 7.64 -2.29 12.42
N ILE A 47 7.76 -1.03 11.97
CA ILE A 47 6.67 -0.06 12.03
C ILE A 47 5.44 -0.57 11.25
N GLY A 48 5.63 -1.13 10.06
CA GLY A 48 4.52 -1.61 9.25
C GLY A 48 3.83 -2.83 9.87
N LEU A 49 4.59 -3.74 10.48
CA LEU A 49 4.03 -4.88 11.23
C LEU A 49 3.23 -4.39 12.45
N GLN A 50 3.79 -3.47 13.25
CA GLN A 50 3.06 -2.87 14.37
C GLN A 50 1.76 -2.22 13.91
N ARG A 51 1.78 -1.45 12.82
CA ARG A 51 0.56 -0.86 12.25
C ARG A 51 -0.44 -1.89 11.80
N PHE A 52 0.00 -3.00 11.18
CA PHE A 52 -0.88 -4.09 10.82
C PHE A 52 -1.55 -4.73 12.05
N LEU A 53 -0.82 -4.94 13.13
CA LEU A 53 -1.35 -5.49 14.38
C LEU A 53 -2.34 -4.52 15.04
N ASP A 54 -1.98 -3.23 15.11
CA ASP A 54 -2.82 -2.16 15.66
C ASP A 54 -4.14 -2.01 14.90
N THR A 55 -4.08 -1.92 13.57
CA THR A 55 -5.27 -1.68 12.73
C THR A 55 -6.03 -2.96 12.43
N ARG A 56 -5.42 -4.13 12.64
CA ARG A 56 -5.94 -5.45 12.25
C ARG A 56 -6.38 -5.50 10.78
N GLU A 57 -5.70 -4.72 9.95
CA GLU A 57 -6.04 -4.52 8.54
C GLU A 57 -4.76 -4.40 7.71
N ARG A 58 -4.77 -5.00 6.51
CA ARG A 58 -3.70 -4.80 5.52
C ARG A 58 -3.57 -3.31 5.18
N GLY A 59 -2.36 -2.86 4.89
CA GLY A 59 -2.09 -1.48 4.54
C GLY A 59 -0.71 -1.32 3.94
N ALA A 60 -0.29 -0.07 3.76
CA ALA A 60 1.04 0.24 3.30
C ALA A 60 1.50 1.58 3.87
N LEU A 61 2.82 1.72 3.99
CA LEU A 61 3.46 2.99 4.32
C LEU A 61 3.56 3.85 3.06
N PHE A 62 3.12 5.10 3.14
CA PHE A 62 3.21 6.08 2.07
C PHE A 62 4.14 7.22 2.47
N ALA A 63 5.08 7.58 1.60
CA ALA A 63 5.94 8.73 1.81
C ALA A 63 6.04 9.60 0.55
N ASN A 64 6.03 10.91 0.76
CA ASN A 64 6.32 11.87 -0.30
C ASN A 64 7.85 12.02 -0.44
N ALA A 65 8.37 11.76 -1.63
CA ALA A 65 9.79 11.86 -1.96
C ALA A 65 10.38 13.25 -1.65
N ASP A 66 9.59 14.31 -1.73
CA ASP A 66 10.03 15.71 -1.56
C ASP A 66 9.67 16.31 -0.20
N TYR A 67 8.98 15.56 0.67
CA TYR A 67 8.57 16.08 1.97
C TYR A 67 9.50 15.60 3.08
N ARG A 68 9.98 16.53 3.90
CA ARG A 68 10.81 16.26 5.07
C ARG A 68 10.27 17.01 6.28
N VAL A 69 10.40 16.40 7.45
CA VAL A 69 9.98 16.95 8.74
C VAL A 69 11.20 17.02 9.65
N SER A 70 11.37 18.17 10.29
CA SER A 70 12.35 18.34 11.37
C SER A 70 11.69 17.93 12.68
N VAL A 71 12.14 16.81 13.24
CA VAL A 71 11.53 16.22 14.44
C VAL A 71 12.07 16.84 15.73
N SER A 72 13.28 17.41 15.68
CA SER A 72 13.90 18.13 16.79
C SER A 72 14.87 19.21 16.29
N PRO A 73 15.10 20.28 17.09
CA PRO A 73 16.10 21.30 16.76
C PRO A 73 17.50 20.68 16.61
N GLY A 74 18.16 20.94 15.48
CA GLY A 74 19.52 20.44 15.19
C GLY A 74 19.58 19.04 14.57
N ALA A 75 18.49 18.28 14.52
CA ALA A 75 18.46 16.99 13.81
C ALA A 75 18.26 17.19 12.29
N PRO A 76 18.85 16.32 11.45
CA PRO A 76 18.60 16.35 10.01
C PRO A 76 17.12 16.06 9.71
N PRO A 77 16.49 16.79 8.77
CA PRO A 77 15.11 16.53 8.38
C PRO A 77 14.92 15.10 7.87
N GLN A 78 13.84 14.44 8.33
CA GLN A 78 13.54 13.05 8.00
C GLN A 78 12.29 12.94 7.12
N PRO A 79 12.18 11.89 6.29
CA PRO A 79 10.92 11.60 5.59
C PRO A 79 9.79 11.29 6.57
N ALA A 80 8.57 11.68 6.20
CA ALA A 80 7.37 11.31 6.92
C ALA A 80 6.66 10.14 6.21
N PHE A 81 6.10 9.22 7.00
CA PHE A 81 5.34 8.08 6.53
C PHE A 81 3.93 8.07 7.12
N ASP A 82 2.94 7.87 6.26
CA ASP A 82 1.55 7.65 6.65
C ASP A 82 1.19 6.17 6.42
N TRP A 83 0.49 5.54 7.36
CA TRP A 83 -0.09 4.22 7.14
C TRP A 83 -1.47 4.39 6.50
N ILE A 84 -1.65 3.82 5.31
CA ILE A 84 -2.93 3.85 4.59
C ILE A 84 -3.46 2.42 4.50
N THR A 85 -4.67 2.20 4.99
CA THR A 85 -5.26 0.85 5.05
C THR A 85 -5.83 0.42 3.69
N LEU A 86 -6.09 -0.88 3.55
CA LEU A 86 -6.69 -1.45 2.35
C LEU A 86 -8.08 -0.84 2.06
N SER A 87 -8.89 -0.63 3.08
CA SER A 87 -10.21 0.02 2.98
C SER A 87 -10.10 1.45 2.45
N GLU A 88 -9.10 2.22 2.91
CA GLU A 88 -8.82 3.55 2.36
C GLU A 88 -8.33 3.46 0.91
N LEU A 89 -7.50 2.47 0.57
CA LEU A 89 -6.99 2.28 -0.79
C LEU A 89 -8.05 1.79 -1.78
N GLN A 90 -9.09 1.09 -1.33
CA GLN A 90 -10.22 0.70 -2.18
C GLN A 90 -10.93 1.91 -2.79
N GLY A 91 -10.84 3.08 -2.15
CA GLY A 91 -11.34 4.35 -2.67
C GLY A 91 -10.56 4.90 -3.87
N THR A 92 -9.35 4.37 -4.14
CA THR A 92 -8.50 4.77 -5.27
C THR A 92 -8.89 4.03 -6.55
N LEU A 93 -8.67 4.67 -7.71
CA LEU A 93 -8.93 4.04 -9.02
C LEU A 93 -7.74 3.22 -9.55
N ASP A 94 -6.63 3.15 -8.82
CA ASP A 94 -5.44 2.45 -9.27
C ASP A 94 -5.48 0.98 -8.84
N SER A 95 -5.55 0.08 -9.84
CA SER A 95 -5.55 -1.35 -9.59
C SER A 95 -4.20 -1.84 -9.09
N THR A 96 -3.09 -1.24 -9.49
CA THR A 96 -1.75 -1.64 -9.04
C THR A 96 -1.56 -1.40 -7.54
N LEU A 97 -1.97 -0.23 -7.02
CA LEU A 97 -1.96 0.09 -5.60
C LEU A 97 -2.81 -0.92 -4.81
N ARG A 98 -4.07 -1.09 -5.23
CA ARG A 98 -5.02 -1.97 -4.56
C ARG A 98 -4.53 -3.42 -4.58
N SER A 99 -4.16 -3.95 -5.74
CA SER A 99 -3.66 -5.33 -5.86
C SER A 99 -2.38 -5.55 -5.08
N SER A 100 -1.48 -4.57 -5.02
CA SER A 100 -0.26 -4.68 -4.22
C SER A 100 -0.55 -4.93 -2.75
N VAL A 101 -1.46 -4.15 -2.16
CA VAL A 101 -1.83 -4.28 -0.73
C VAL A 101 -2.78 -5.46 -0.49
N THR A 102 -3.59 -5.82 -1.47
CA THR A 102 -4.46 -7.00 -1.36
C THR A 102 -3.67 -8.31 -1.37
N LEU A 103 -2.57 -8.41 -2.11
CA LEU A 103 -1.94 -9.70 -2.40
C LEU A 103 -0.74 -10.06 -1.52
N TYR A 104 -0.21 -9.14 -0.73
CA TYR A 104 0.92 -9.45 0.17
C TYR A 104 0.47 -10.10 1.48
N ASP A 105 1.40 -10.79 2.14
CA ASP A 105 1.21 -11.31 3.49
C ASP A 105 1.81 -10.30 4.50
N PRO A 106 0.99 -9.59 5.26
CA PRO A 106 1.45 -8.56 6.20
C PRO A 106 2.22 -9.09 7.40
N ALA A 107 2.30 -10.41 7.56
CA ALA A 107 3.14 -11.04 8.58
C ALA A 107 4.60 -11.21 8.18
N PHE A 108 4.91 -11.08 6.89
CA PHE A 108 6.26 -11.32 6.37
C PHE A 108 6.81 -10.13 5.61
N GLN A 109 5.94 -9.23 5.16
CA GLN A 109 6.32 -8.15 4.29
C GLN A 109 5.53 -6.89 4.63
N VAL A 110 6.19 -5.76 4.49
CA VAL A 110 5.57 -4.44 4.49
C VAL A 110 5.79 -3.80 3.13
N ILE A 111 4.74 -3.17 2.60
CA ILE A 111 4.83 -2.40 1.37
C ILE A 111 5.06 -0.93 1.71
N VAL A 112 6.06 -0.33 1.07
CA VAL A 112 6.32 1.10 1.10
C VAL A 112 6.09 1.68 -0.30
N PHE A 113 5.17 2.63 -0.39
CA PHE A 113 4.98 3.46 -1.56
C PHE A 113 5.67 4.80 -1.36
N VAL A 114 6.61 5.11 -2.24
CA VAL A 114 7.18 6.45 -2.34
C VAL A 114 6.51 7.14 -3.52
N PHE A 115 6.02 8.36 -3.33
CA PHE A 115 5.41 9.14 -4.41
C PHE A 115 6.03 10.52 -4.55
N LEU A 116 6.02 11.05 -5.76
CA LEU A 116 6.43 12.41 -6.07
C LEU A 116 5.34 13.10 -6.88
N LEU A 117 4.85 14.24 -6.38
CA LEU A 117 3.89 15.04 -7.13
C LEU A 117 4.57 15.65 -8.35
N LEU A 118 3.95 15.52 -9.53
CA LEU A 118 4.39 16.25 -10.71
C LEU A 118 4.05 17.74 -10.57
N PRO A 119 4.71 18.64 -11.33
CA PRO A 119 4.57 20.09 -11.16
C PRO A 119 3.13 20.64 -11.16
N SER A 120 2.21 20.00 -11.89
CA SER A 120 0.79 20.40 -11.91
C SER A 120 0.01 20.04 -10.65
N GLY A 121 0.56 19.19 -9.77
CA GLY A 121 -0.09 18.73 -8.55
C GLY A 121 -1.36 17.89 -8.77
N ASN A 122 -1.59 17.46 -10.01
CA ASN A 122 -2.76 16.67 -10.43
C ASN A 122 -2.40 15.23 -10.80
N SER A 123 -1.11 14.92 -10.81
CA SER A 123 -0.58 13.58 -11.03
C SER A 123 0.65 13.34 -10.16
N MET A 124 0.98 12.08 -9.96
CA MET A 124 2.14 11.66 -9.19
C MET A 124 2.87 10.51 -9.87
N ALA A 125 4.20 10.47 -9.70
CA ALA A 125 4.99 9.28 -9.93
C ALA A 125 5.00 8.46 -8.65
N VAL A 126 4.91 7.13 -8.76
CA VAL A 126 4.88 6.21 -7.61
C VAL A 126 5.89 5.07 -7.82
N TRP A 127 6.60 4.75 -6.75
CA TRP A 127 7.53 3.64 -6.64
C TRP A 127 7.11 2.74 -5.49
N GLN A 128 7.26 1.43 -5.68
CA GLN A 128 6.97 0.41 -4.69
C GLN A 128 8.25 -0.25 -4.20
N ARG A 129 8.32 -0.48 -2.89
CA ARG A 129 9.30 -1.36 -2.24
C ARG A 129 8.57 -2.35 -1.35
N LYS A 130 9.02 -3.59 -1.39
CA LYS A 130 8.62 -4.64 -0.44
C LYS A 130 9.78 -4.83 0.51
N LEU A 131 9.51 -4.68 1.79
CA LEU A 131 10.47 -4.87 2.87
C LEU A 131 10.09 -6.17 3.57
N ASN A 132 11.06 -7.02 3.88
CA ASN A 132 10.79 -8.25 4.63
C ASN A 132 10.87 -7.94 6.13
N ASP A 133 9.96 -8.52 6.89
CA ASP A 133 9.99 -8.44 8.34
C ASP A 133 11.15 -9.28 8.89
N PRO A 134 12.04 -8.72 9.72
CA PRO A 134 13.11 -9.48 10.37
C PRO A 134 12.55 -10.64 11.20
N ASP A 135 13.20 -11.80 11.11
CA ASP A 135 12.74 -13.03 11.78
C ASP A 135 12.50 -12.83 13.28
N VAL A 136 13.42 -12.14 13.97
CA VAL A 136 13.33 -11.83 15.41
C VAL A 136 12.01 -11.14 15.78
N ILE A 137 11.54 -10.22 14.95
CA ILE A 137 10.31 -9.45 15.21
C ILE A 137 9.09 -10.33 14.97
N ARG A 138 9.11 -11.16 13.91
CA ARG A 138 8.02 -12.10 13.65
C ARG A 138 7.89 -13.13 14.76
N ASP A 139 9.01 -13.68 15.23
CA ASP A 139 9.05 -14.70 16.28
C ASP A 139 8.51 -14.13 17.60
N THR A 140 8.87 -12.89 17.92
CA THR A 140 8.38 -12.19 19.11
C THR A 140 6.87 -11.93 19.08
N ASN A 141 6.30 -11.71 17.90
CA ASN A 141 4.87 -11.36 17.73
C ASN A 141 4.04 -12.51 17.15
N GLN A 142 4.56 -13.74 17.15
CA GLN A 142 4.00 -14.87 16.41
C GLN A 142 2.54 -15.15 16.75
N ASP A 143 2.20 -15.21 18.04
CA ASP A 143 0.85 -15.51 18.51
C ASP A 143 -0.16 -14.42 18.08
N GLU A 144 0.24 -13.16 18.18
CA GLU A 144 -0.62 -12.04 17.79
C GLU A 144 -0.82 -11.99 16.27
N ILE A 145 0.27 -12.22 15.51
CA ILE A 145 0.21 -12.35 14.05
C ILE A 145 -0.80 -13.43 13.63
N LEU A 146 -0.74 -14.61 14.26
CA LEU A 146 -1.66 -15.71 13.96
C LEU A 146 -3.10 -15.34 14.30
N ALA A 147 -3.33 -14.70 15.45
CA ALA A 147 -4.66 -14.26 15.88
C ALA A 147 -5.25 -13.22 14.91
N VAL A 148 -4.49 -12.20 14.52
CA VAL A 148 -4.94 -11.17 13.57
C VAL A 148 -5.18 -11.77 12.18
N LYS A 149 -4.30 -12.66 11.71
CA LYS A 149 -4.47 -13.34 10.41
C LYS A 149 -5.73 -14.18 10.34
N ALA A 150 -6.10 -14.87 11.42
CA ALA A 150 -7.35 -15.62 11.48
C ALA A 150 -8.59 -14.71 11.37
N GLY A 151 -8.48 -13.48 11.88
CA GLY A 151 -9.55 -12.46 11.82
C GLY A 151 -9.58 -11.64 10.53
N LEU A 152 -8.56 -11.74 9.66
CA LEU A 152 -8.58 -11.03 8.39
C LEU A 152 -9.73 -11.56 7.53
N LYS A 153 -10.71 -10.68 7.26
CA LYS A 153 -11.78 -10.97 6.31
C LYS A 153 -11.13 -11.43 5.00
N GLN A 154 -11.35 -12.69 4.63
CA GLN A 154 -11.01 -13.16 3.30
C GLN A 154 -11.75 -12.24 2.32
N CYS A 155 -11.00 -11.48 1.52
CA CYS A 155 -11.60 -10.73 0.44
C CYS A 155 -12.31 -11.75 -0.47
N THR A 156 -13.64 -11.79 -0.36
CA THR A 156 -14.51 -12.70 -1.12
C THR A 156 -14.37 -12.49 -2.64
N TRP A 157 -13.80 -11.35 -3.04
CA TRP A 157 -13.46 -10.96 -4.40
C TRP A 157 -12.02 -11.28 -4.84
N CYS A 158 -11.21 -11.90 -3.97
CA CYS A 158 -9.79 -12.16 -4.23
C CYS A 158 -9.46 -13.66 -4.30
N MET A 159 -10.38 -14.48 -4.80
CA MET A 159 -9.98 -15.71 -5.46
C MET A 159 -9.49 -15.36 -6.88
N VAL A 160 -8.28 -14.80 -6.98
CA VAL A 160 -7.48 -14.94 -8.21
C VAL A 160 -6.54 -16.10 -7.95
N THR A 161 -6.83 -17.20 -8.63
CA THR A 161 -6.19 -18.50 -8.50
C THR A 161 -4.71 -18.43 -8.84
N SER A 162 -3.85 -18.95 -7.97
CA SER A 162 -2.40 -19.07 -8.21
C SER A 162 -2.02 -20.16 -9.22
N LYS A 163 -2.96 -20.68 -10.00
CA LYS A 163 -2.71 -21.66 -11.06
C LYS A 163 -3.61 -21.35 -12.26
N GLY A 164 -2.99 -21.39 -13.44
CA GLY A 164 -3.53 -20.89 -14.70
C GLY A 164 -4.85 -21.51 -15.15
N LEU A 165 -5.51 -20.75 -16.03
CA LEU A 165 -6.70 -21.01 -16.83
C LEU A 165 -7.88 -21.70 -16.12
N TYR A 166 -9.02 -21.00 -16.00
CA TYR A 166 -10.28 -21.35 -16.67
C TYR A 166 -11.29 -20.19 -16.53
N LEU A 167 -12.17 -20.09 -17.51
CA LEU A 167 -13.18 -19.03 -17.68
C LEU A 167 -14.08 -18.85 -16.46
N ILE A 168 -14.44 -17.59 -16.21
CA ILE A 168 -15.42 -17.13 -15.23
C ILE A 168 -16.77 -17.77 -15.56
N GLN A 169 -17.37 -18.45 -14.58
CA GLN A 169 -18.81 -18.70 -14.59
C GLN A 169 -19.42 -18.08 -13.33
N LEU A 170 -20.04 -16.92 -13.52
CA LEU A 170 -20.84 -16.24 -12.51
C LEU A 170 -22.01 -17.14 -12.07
N PRO A 171 -22.42 -17.12 -10.80
CA PRO A 171 -23.67 -17.76 -10.41
C PRO A 171 -24.84 -17.06 -11.13
N ARG A 172 -25.60 -17.88 -11.88
CA ARG A 172 -26.91 -17.52 -12.45
C ARG A 172 -27.79 -16.95 -11.33
N ILE A 173 -28.18 -15.68 -11.45
CA ILE A 173 -29.35 -15.18 -10.72
C ILE A 173 -30.56 -15.90 -11.33
N ARG A 174 -31.14 -16.85 -10.60
CA ARG A 174 -32.47 -17.42 -10.87
C ARG A 174 -33.21 -17.69 -9.56
N GLY A 175 -34.42 -17.14 -9.50
CA GLY A 175 -35.43 -17.34 -8.45
C GLY A 175 -36.33 -16.12 -8.34
N LEU A 176 -37.12 -15.79 -9.39
CA LEU A 176 -38.57 -16.06 -9.45
C LEU A 176 -39.27 -15.65 -8.14
N MET A 177 -39.96 -14.50 -8.06
CA MET A 177 -41.36 -14.36 -8.49
C MET A 177 -42.12 -15.70 -8.61
N ARG A 178 -42.89 -16.04 -7.58
CA ARG A 178 -44.32 -16.39 -7.68
C ARG A 178 -45.00 -16.47 -6.29
N GLN A 179 -46.07 -15.68 -6.19
CA GLN A 179 -47.36 -15.90 -5.55
C GLN A 179 -47.46 -16.02 -4.01
N GLY A 180 -48.07 -14.99 -3.44
CA GLY A 180 -49.18 -15.07 -2.48
C GLY A 180 -50.20 -14.01 -2.88
#